data_AF-A0A9D7IY00-F1
#
_entry.id   AF-A0A9D7IY00-F1
#
_cell.length_a   1.000
_cell.length_b   1.000
_cell.length_c   1.000
_cell.angle_alpha   90.00
_cell.angle_beta   90.00
_cell.angle_gamma   90.00
#
_symmetry.space_group_name_H-M   'P 1'
#
loop_
_entity.id
_entity.type
_entity.pdbx_description
1 polymer ?
#
loop_
_entity_poly.entity_id
_entity_poly.type
_entity_poly.pdbx_seq_one_letter_code
_entity_poly.pdbx_strand_id
1 'polypeptide(L)'
;MKFNRIVFSILVCAYAVMWAGGLGHYILLGRPPLDAPWAASAFLLLAGILVIASSSGRDSLSLLAAASIGFLAEILGVRYGFIFSPYQYTEVLQPQLLGVPVVMLSAWMVLLSYVRQLLSRLRRQPAWLLALGFQGGLLRNPAA
;
A
#
# COMPACT_ATOMS: atom_id res chain seq x y z
N MET A 1 -14.37 16.92 -0.39
CA MET A 1 -14.44 17.47 0.98
C MET A 1 -13.16 18.26 1.19
N LYS A 2 -13.21 19.55 1.56
CA LYS A 2 -12.00 20.31 1.87
C LYS A 2 -11.49 19.80 3.22
N PHE A 3 -10.56 18.85 3.20
CA PHE A 3 -9.95 18.33 4.41
C PHE A 3 -9.20 19.47 5.11
N ASN A 4 -9.36 19.60 6.43
CA ASN A 4 -8.66 20.66 7.17
C ASN A 4 -7.15 20.43 7.01
N ARG A 5 -6.45 21.43 6.46
CA ARG A 5 -5.00 21.34 6.20
C ARG A 5 -4.22 20.95 7.45
N ILE A 6 -4.66 21.44 8.61
CA ILE A 6 -4.06 21.11 9.91
C ILE A 6 -4.19 19.61 10.20
N VAL A 7 -5.38 19.05 10.04
CA VAL A 7 -5.63 17.61 10.28
C VAL A 7 -4.82 16.75 9.31
N PHE A 8 -4.73 17.17 8.03
CA PHE A 8 -3.93 16.45 7.05
C PHE A 8 -2.45 16.43 7.45
N SER A 9 -1.89 17.58 7.85
CA SER A 9 -0.51 17.68 8.31
C SER A 9 -0.24 16.82 9.56
N ILE A 10 -1.19 16.76 10.49
CA ILE A 10 -1.10 15.89 11.67
C ILE A 10 -1.04 14.41 11.26
N LEU A 11 -1.92 13.97 10.36
CA LEU A 11 -1.91 12.59 9.89
C LEU A 11 -0.61 12.21 9.17
N VAL A 12 -0.08 13.13 8.34
CA VAL A 12 1.21 12.93 7.66
C VAL A 12 2.35 12.86 8.67
N CYS A 13 2.36 13.73 9.68
CA CYS A 13 3.37 13.71 10.73
C CYS A 13 3.32 12.41 11.54
N ALA A 14 2.13 11.96 11.95
CA ALA A 14 1.94 10.69 12.63
C ALA A 14 2.44 9.51 11.76
N TYR A 15 2.15 9.52 10.47
CA TYR A 15 2.61 8.49 9.53
C TYR A 15 4.13 8.48 9.41
N ALA A 16 4.75 9.64 9.29
CA ALA A 16 6.20 9.78 9.22
C ALA A 16 6.89 9.29 10.50
N VAL A 17 6.32 9.58 11.68
CA VAL A 17 6.83 9.08 12.97
C VAL A 17 6.76 7.55 13.03
N MET A 18 5.62 6.96 12.66
CA MET A 18 5.48 5.50 12.63
C MET A 18 6.42 4.84 11.62
N TRP A 19 6.57 5.45 10.45
CA TRP A 19 7.50 4.97 9.42
C TRP A 19 8.94 5.00 9.91
N ALA A 20 9.37 6.13 10.50
CA ALA A 20 10.72 6.29 11.03
C ALA A 20 10.98 5.35 12.21
N GLY A 21 10.00 5.17 13.11
CA GLY A 21 10.10 4.23 14.22
C GLY A 21 10.20 2.78 13.75
N GLY A 22 9.36 2.36 12.80
CA GLY A 22 9.40 1.03 12.22
C GLY A 22 10.72 0.74 11.50
N LEU A 23 11.18 1.68 10.67
CA LEU A 23 12.46 1.57 9.97
C LEU A 23 13.64 1.58 10.94
N GLY A 24 13.63 2.47 11.94
CA GLY A 24 14.67 2.57 12.95
C GLY A 24 14.79 1.28 13.77
N HIS A 25 13.67 0.71 14.21
CA HIS A 25 13.67 -0.55 14.94
C HIS A 25 14.20 -1.71 14.08
N TYR A 26 13.85 -1.75 12.78
CA TYR A 26 14.36 -2.76 11.86
C TYR A 26 15.86 -2.62 11.61
N ILE A 27 16.37 -1.40 11.42
CA ILE A 27 17.80 -1.14 11.20
C ILE A 27 18.62 -1.44 12.45
N LEU A 28 18.15 -1.04 13.64
CA LEU A 28 18.89 -1.18 14.89
C LEU A 28 18.83 -2.59 15.48
N LEU A 29 17.69 -3.27 15.36
CA LEU A 29 17.42 -4.54 16.04
C LEU A 29 17.17 -5.72 15.09
N GLY A 30 17.15 -5.48 13.77
CA GLY A 30 16.96 -6.52 12.76
C GLY A 30 15.58 -7.17 12.73
N ARG A 31 14.61 -6.63 13.47
CA ARG A 31 13.27 -7.20 13.64
C ARG A 31 12.23 -6.09 13.81
N PRO A 32 10.94 -6.35 13.56
CA PRO A 32 9.88 -5.41 13.93
C PRO A 32 9.71 -5.33 15.46
N PRO A 33 9.13 -4.23 15.98
CA PRO A 33 8.82 -4.08 17.41
C PRO A 33 7.79 -5.13 17.82
N LEU A 34 8.22 -6.08 18.66
CA LEU A 34 7.38 -7.17 19.16
C LEU A 34 6.52 -6.73 20.35
N ASP A 35 6.95 -5.68 21.03
CA ASP A 35 6.28 -4.99 22.13
C ASP A 35 5.10 -4.10 21.65
N ALA A 36 5.03 -3.80 20.36
CA ALA A 36 3.96 -3.02 19.75
C ALA A 36 3.32 -3.75 18.54
N PRO A 37 2.62 -4.88 18.76
CA PRO A 37 2.03 -5.67 17.67
C PRO A 37 0.97 -4.88 16.87
N TRP A 38 0.31 -3.91 17.51
CA TRP A 38 -0.68 -3.03 16.89
C TRP A 38 -0.07 -2.04 15.87
N ALA A 39 1.24 -1.78 15.93
CA ALA A 39 1.88 -0.73 15.17
C ALA A 39 1.75 -0.96 13.65
N ALA A 40 1.88 -2.22 13.20
CA ALA A 40 1.74 -2.58 11.79
C ALA A 40 0.32 -2.30 11.26
N SER A 41 -0.70 -2.74 12.01
CA SER A 41 -2.11 -2.46 11.68
C SER A 41 -2.41 -0.96 11.65
N ALA A 42 -1.98 -0.23 12.67
CA ALA A 42 -2.19 1.21 12.76
C ALA A 42 -1.49 1.97 11.63
N PHE A 43 -0.27 1.56 11.25
CA PHE A 43 0.48 2.13 10.14
C PHE A 43 -0.25 1.96 8.80
N LEU A 44 -0.75 0.75 8.52
CA LEU A 44 -1.52 0.47 7.30
C LEU A 44 -2.85 1.22 7.28
N LEU A 45 -3.57 1.28 8.40
CA LEU A 45 -4.81 2.06 8.50
C LEU A 45 -4.55 3.54 8.23
N LEU A 46 -3.50 4.10 8.83
CA LEU A 46 -3.12 5.50 8.63
C LEU A 46 -2.75 5.78 7.17
N ALA A 47 -2.05 4.86 6.51
CA ALA A 47 -1.78 4.94 5.07
C ALA A 47 -3.07 4.98 4.24
N GLY A 48 -4.04 4.10 4.54
CA GLY A 48 -5.34 4.07 3.87
C GLY A 48 -6.13 5.37 4.07
N ILE A 49 -6.17 5.88 5.30
CA ILE A 49 -6.80 7.17 5.63
C ILE A 49 -6.16 8.31 4.84
N LEU A 50 -4.83 8.35 4.76
CA LEU A 50 -4.11 9.38 3.99
C LEU A 50 -4.44 9.31 2.50
N VAL A 51 -4.54 8.11 1.91
CA VAL A 51 -4.94 7.94 0.50
C VAL A 51 -6.34 8.50 0.25
N ILE A 52 -7.29 8.23 1.14
CA ILE A 52 -8.65 8.77 1.02
C ILE A 52 -8.67 10.29 1.23
N ALA A 53 -7.92 10.79 2.21
CA ALA A 53 -7.81 12.22 2.51
C ALA A 53 -7.14 13.02 1.39
N SER A 54 -6.21 12.42 0.64
CA SER A 54 -5.55 13.04 -0.51
C SER A 54 -6.32 12.91 -1.83
N SER A 55 -7.39 12.11 -1.86
CA SER A 55 -8.15 11.81 -3.08
C SER A 55 -9.41 12.67 -3.20
N SER A 56 -9.87 12.89 -4.44
CA SER A 56 -11.16 13.54 -4.67
C SER A 56 -12.31 12.62 -4.24
N GLY A 57 -13.49 13.14 -3.91
CA GLY A 57 -14.58 12.32 -3.38
C GLY A 57 -15.01 11.17 -4.31
N ARG A 58 -15.05 11.43 -5.64
CA ARG A 58 -15.36 10.39 -6.63
C ARG A 58 -14.24 9.37 -6.73
N ASP A 59 -12.98 9.81 -6.68
CA ASP A 59 -11.82 8.92 -6.71
C ASP A 59 -11.73 8.04 -5.47
N SER A 60 -12.00 8.59 -4.29
CA SER A 60 -12.04 7.86 -3.03
C SER A 60 -13.09 6.75 -3.07
N LEU A 61 -14.26 7.00 -3.67
CA LEU A 61 -15.30 5.98 -3.82
C LEU A 61 -14.86 4.87 -4.79
N SER A 62 -14.25 5.23 -5.92
CA SER A 62 -13.71 4.24 -6.86
C SER A 62 -12.56 3.42 -6.25
N LEU A 63 -11.68 4.05 -5.47
CA LEU A 63 -10.61 3.36 -4.75
C LEU A 63 -11.15 2.42 -3.69
N LEU A 64 -12.15 2.85 -2.91
CA LEU A 64 -12.77 2.01 -1.90
C LEU A 64 -13.47 0.80 -2.53
N ALA A 65 -14.22 1.01 -3.62
CA ALA A 65 -14.88 -0.08 -4.34
C ALA A 65 -13.86 -1.09 -4.89
N ALA A 66 -12.78 -0.61 -5.52
CA ALA A 66 -11.73 -1.48 -6.06
C ALA A 66 -10.95 -2.20 -4.94
N ALA A 67 -10.67 -1.52 -3.82
CA ALA A 67 -10.03 -2.13 -2.67
C ALA A 67 -10.91 -3.20 -2.01
N SER A 68 -12.23 -2.99 -1.95
CA SER A 68 -13.17 -4.02 -1.48
C SER A 68 -13.14 -5.26 -2.36
N ILE A 69 -13.02 -5.11 -3.68
CA ILE A 69 -12.85 -6.25 -4.60
C ILE A 69 -11.53 -6.99 -4.29
N GLY A 70 -10.43 -6.26 -4.11
CA GLY A 70 -9.15 -6.85 -3.71
C GLY A 70 -9.23 -7.59 -2.37
N PHE A 71 -9.92 -7.00 -1.38
CA PHE A 71 -10.14 -7.63 -0.08
C PHE A 71 -11.02 -8.89 -0.17
N LEU A 72 -12.02 -8.90 -1.05
CA LEU A 72 -12.79 -10.11 -1.34
C LEU A 72 -11.91 -11.19 -2.00
N ALA A 73 -11.01 -10.79 -2.90
CA ALA A 73 -10.04 -11.70 -3.49
C ALA A 73 -9.10 -12.30 -2.43
N GLU A 74 -8.67 -11.53 -1.43
CA GLU A 74 -7.92 -12.03 -0.27
C GLU A 74 -8.73 -13.08 0.51
N ILE A 75 -10.00 -12.80 0.80
CA ILE A 75 -10.87 -13.75 1.53
C ILE A 75 -11.01 -15.06 0.74
N LEU A 76 -11.25 -14.96 -0.57
CA LEU A 76 -11.34 -16.14 -1.43
C LEU A 76 -9.99 -16.89 -1.50
N GLY A 77 -8.88 -16.15 -1.53
CA GLY A 77 -7.53 -16.70 -1.49
C GLY A 77 -7.25 -17.50 -0.22
N VAL A 78 -7.53 -16.93 0.96
CA VAL A 78 -7.31 -17.60 2.25
C VAL A 78 -8.25 -18.79 2.43
N ARG A 79 -9.53 -18.67 2.03
CA ARG A 79 -10.53 -19.73 2.23
C ARG A 79 -10.39 -20.90 1.27
N TYR A 80 -10.10 -20.64 0.00
CA TYR A 80 -10.15 -21.64 -1.06
C TYR A 80 -8.78 -21.96 -1.66
N GLY A 81 -7.73 -21.21 -1.34
CA GLY A 81 -6.39 -21.38 -1.93
C GLY A 81 -6.33 -21.06 -3.43
N PHE A 82 -7.41 -20.51 -4.01
CA PHE A 82 -7.62 -20.45 -5.45
C PHE A 82 -6.73 -19.41 -6.15
N ILE A 83 -6.49 -18.26 -5.51
CA ILE A 83 -5.79 -17.12 -6.14
C ILE A 83 -4.30 -17.11 -5.81
N PHE A 84 -3.93 -17.42 -4.57
CA PHE A 84 -2.57 -17.21 -4.05
C PHE A 84 -1.92 -18.48 -3.48
N SER A 85 -2.46 -19.67 -3.80
CA SER A 85 -2.16 -20.92 -3.07
C SER A 85 -2.67 -20.88 -1.62
N PRO A 86 -2.74 -22.00 -0.88
CA PRO A 86 -3.12 -21.97 0.53
C PRO A 86 -2.08 -21.22 1.37
N TYR A 87 -2.52 -20.16 2.07
CA TYR A 87 -1.73 -19.45 3.07
C TYR A 87 -2.64 -18.97 4.20
N GLN A 88 -2.04 -18.62 5.35
CA GLN A 88 -2.76 -18.11 6.51
C GLN A 88 -2.09 -16.84 7.04
N TYR A 89 -2.91 -15.85 7.39
CA TYR A 89 -2.44 -14.66 8.08
C TYR A 89 -2.11 -14.98 9.54
N THR A 90 -1.05 -14.35 10.04
CA THR A 90 -0.67 -14.43 11.45
C THR A 90 -1.53 -13.49 12.29
N GLU A 91 -1.52 -13.70 13.61
CA GLU A 91 -2.26 -12.86 14.56
C GLU A 91 -1.70 -11.44 14.72
N VAL A 92 -0.62 -11.08 14.01
CA VAL A 92 0.03 -9.76 14.10
C VAL A 92 -0.87 -8.65 13.56
N LEU A 93 -1.55 -8.89 12.44
CA LEU A 93 -2.41 -7.90 11.81
C LEU A 93 -3.86 -8.08 12.25
N GLN A 94 -4.29 -7.24 13.18
CA GLN A 94 -5.64 -7.23 13.74
C GLN A 94 -6.39 -5.93 13.40
N PRO A 95 -7.74 -5.95 13.44
CA PRO A 95 -8.59 -7.13 13.58
C PRO A 95 -8.66 -7.94 12.28
N GLN A 96 -8.93 -9.24 12.39
CA GLN A 96 -9.21 -10.10 11.23
C GLN A 96 -10.71 -10.30 11.00
N LEU A 97 -11.09 -10.35 9.73
CA LEU A 97 -12.41 -10.73 9.26
C LEU A 97 -12.28 -11.95 8.36
N LEU A 98 -12.90 -13.07 8.75
CA LEU A 98 -12.87 -14.32 7.99
C LEU A 98 -11.45 -14.85 7.70
N GLY A 99 -10.48 -14.58 8.59
CA GLY A 99 -9.07 -14.97 8.44
C GLY A 99 -8.22 -13.98 7.64
N VAL A 100 -8.77 -12.82 7.26
CA VAL A 100 -8.05 -11.75 6.55
C VAL A 100 -8.03 -10.49 7.40
N PRO A 101 -6.86 -9.87 7.66
CA PRO A 101 -6.77 -8.61 8.39
C PRO A 101 -7.54 -7.49 7.69
N VAL A 102 -8.45 -6.81 8.41
CA VAL A 102 -9.26 -5.69 7.86
C VAL A 102 -8.38 -4.58 7.30
N VAL A 103 -7.18 -4.40 7.86
CA VAL A 103 -6.19 -3.44 7.39
C VAL A 103 -5.68 -3.72 5.97
N MET A 104 -5.91 -4.93 5.42
CA MET A 104 -5.61 -5.22 4.01
C MET A 104 -6.47 -4.43 3.05
N LEU A 105 -7.66 -3.97 3.46
CA LEU A 105 -8.41 -3.00 2.67
C LEU A 105 -7.58 -1.73 2.42
N SER A 106 -6.83 -1.28 3.44
CA SER A 106 -5.94 -0.13 3.32
C SER A 106 -4.72 -0.43 2.43
N ALA A 107 -4.15 -1.64 2.54
CA ALA A 107 -3.07 -2.07 1.66
C ALA A 107 -3.50 -2.06 0.18
N TRP A 108 -4.68 -2.60 -0.14
CA TRP A 108 -5.26 -2.54 -1.48
C TRP A 108 -5.49 -1.11 -1.96
N MET A 109 -6.01 -0.23 -1.11
CA MET A 109 -6.17 1.19 -1.48
C MET A 109 -4.84 1.87 -1.83
N VAL A 110 -3.79 1.64 -1.03
CA VAL A 110 -2.45 2.20 -1.28
C VAL A 110 -1.88 1.66 -2.59
N LEU A 111 -1.94 0.35 -2.80
CA LEU A 111 -1.47 -0.30 -4.03
C LEU A 111 -2.17 0.27 -5.27
N LEU A 112 -3.50 0.30 -5.26
CA LEU A 112 -4.29 0.78 -6.39
C LEU A 112 -4.08 2.27 -6.66
N SER A 113 -3.98 3.09 -5.62
CA SER A 113 -3.64 4.51 -5.74
C SER A 113 -2.27 4.70 -6.37
N TYR A 114 -1.26 3.94 -5.92
CA TYR A 114 0.08 3.99 -6.48
C TYR A 114 0.12 3.56 -7.95
N VAL A 115 -0.49 2.42 -8.29
CA VAL A 115 -0.57 1.93 -9.68
C VAL A 115 -1.26 2.95 -10.58
N ARG A 116 -2.37 3.53 -10.13
CA ARG A 116 -3.09 4.58 -10.86
C ARG A 116 -2.20 5.81 -11.09
N GLN A 117 -1.47 6.26 -10.08
CA GLN A 117 -0.53 7.37 -10.21
C GLN A 117 0.59 7.04 -11.20
N LEU A 118 1.16 5.84 -11.13
CA LEU A 118 2.20 5.36 -12.04
C LEU A 118 1.70 5.34 -13.49
N LEU A 119 0.54 4.74 -13.74
CA LEU A 119 -0.09 4.69 -15.06
C LEU A 119 -0.41 6.08 -15.60
N SER A 120 -0.85 7.01 -14.73
CA SER A 120 -1.12 8.39 -15.15
C SER A 120 0.15 9.13 -15.58
N ARG A 121 1.29 8.84 -14.95
CA ARG A 121 2.60 9.39 -15.34
C ARG A 121 3.08 8.78 -16.65
N LEU A 122 2.96 7.45 -16.81
CA LEU A 122 3.33 6.75 -18.02
C LEU A 122 2.55 7.26 -19.24
N ARG A 123 1.23 7.44 -19.10
CA ARG A 123 0.37 7.96 -20.18
C ARG A 123 0.72 9.40 -20.58
N ARG A 124 1.32 10.18 -19.67
CA ARG A 124 1.74 11.56 -19.94
C ARG A 124 3.14 11.64 -20.56
N GLN A 125 3.89 10.53 -20.62
CA GLN A 125 5.18 10.52 -21.30
C GLN A 125 5.00 10.31 -22.81
N PRO A 126 5.74 11.05 -23.65
CA PRO A 126 5.73 10.81 -25.08
C PRO A 126 6.34 9.42 -25.38
N ALA A 127 5.74 8.71 -26.35
CA ALA A 127 6.05 7.31 -26.66
C ALA A 127 7.54 7.01 -26.91
N TRP A 128 8.32 8.00 -27.35
CA TRP A 128 9.76 7.86 -27.60
C TRP A 128 10.60 7.71 -26.31
N LEU A 129 10.18 8.29 -25.18
CA LEU A 129 10.87 8.08 -23.88
C LEU A 129 10.64 6.67 -23.33
N LEU A 130 9.47 6.08 -23.61
CA LEU A 130 9.17 4.69 -23.25
C LEU A 130 9.99 3.71 -24.09
N ALA A 131 10.18 4.01 -25.37
CA ALA A 131 11.02 3.22 -26.27
C ALA A 131 12.50 3.23 -25.83
N LEU A 132 13.02 4.38 -25.39
CA LEU A 132 14.40 4.48 -24.87
C LEU A 132 14.56 3.81 -23.50
N GLY A 133 13.56 3.89 -22.62
CA GLY A 133 13.57 3.24 -21.31
C GLY A 133 13.57 1.71 -21.39
N PHE A 134 12.93 1.13 -22.41
CA PHE A 134 12.93 -0.32 -22.65
C PHE A 134 14.24 -0.83 -23.28
N GLN A 135 14.97 0.02 -24.02
CA GLN A 135 16.27 -0.32 -24.61
C GLN A 135 17.45 -0.18 -23.63
N GLY A 136 17.31 0.63 -22.57
CA GLY A 136 18.37 0.84 -21.57
C GLY A 136 18.69 -0.39 -20.69
N GLY A 137 17.85 -1.43 -20.69
CA GLY A 137 18.09 -2.69 -19.98
C GLY A 137 18.94 -3.72 -20.75
N LEU A 138 19.12 -3.55 -22.07
CA LEU A 138 19.84 -4.51 -22.93
C LEU A 138 21.24 -4.01 -23.37
N LEU A 139 21.62 -2.77 -23.03
CA LEU A 139 22.90 -2.17 -23.45
C LEU A 139 23.89 -1.93 -22.28
N ARG A 140 23.82 -2.75 -21.23
CA ARG A 140 24.91 -2.87 -20.23
C ARG A 140 25.48 -4.27 -20.20
N ASN A 141 26.05 -4.69 -21.33
CA ASN A 141 27.26 -5.50 -21.31
C ASN A 141 28.02 -5.33 -22.63
N PRO A 142 28.93 -4.36 -22.75
CA PRO A 142 30.04 -4.51 -23.66
C PRO A 142 31.12 -5.33 -22.94
N ALA A 143 31.52 -6.41 -23.58
CA ALA A 143 32.68 -7.23 -23.25
C ALA A 143 33.81 -6.46 -22.53
N ALA A 144 34.18 -6.92 -21.35
CA ALA A 144 35.51 -6.85 -20.75
C ALA A 144 35.61 -7.92 -19.65
#